data_AF-A0A258X563-F1
#
_entry.id   AF-A0A258X563-F1
#
_cell.length_a   1.000
_cell.length_b   1.000
_cell.length_c   1.000
_cell.angle_alpha   90.00
_cell.angle_beta   90.00
_cell.angle_gamma   90.00
#
_symmetry.space_group_name_H-M   'P 1'
#
loop_
_entity.id
_entity.type
_entity.pdbx_description
1 polymer ?
#
loop_
_entity_poly.entity_id
_entity_poly.type
_entity_poly.pdbx_seq_one_letter_code
_entity_poly.pdbx_strand_id
1 'polypeptide(L)'
;MGNTSAAIEWLSFAYKDLEEAVLLDQHDFYTDKIGFSLQQASEKCLKAVFAYENKKITKVHDLVELLAEIDNILKFDDYVEMMTRLNGFYIASRYPMPVIFSPSKEQTKVYIIKTQELYETIKNICL
;
A
#
# COMPACT_ATOMS: atom_id res chain seq x y z
N MET A 1 -7.63 -21.83 10.85
CA MET A 1 -8.49 -20.63 10.72
C MET A 1 -7.59 -19.43 10.93
N GLY A 2 -7.59 -18.51 9.98
CA GLY A 2 -6.75 -17.32 10.03
C GLY A 2 -7.11 -16.36 11.16
N ASN A 3 -6.21 -15.46 11.54
CA ASN A 3 -6.53 -14.41 12.52
C ASN A 3 -7.29 -13.25 11.85
N THR A 4 -8.56 -13.51 11.51
CA THR A 4 -9.44 -12.55 10.84
C THR A 4 -9.57 -11.24 11.63
N SER A 5 -9.64 -11.31 12.97
CA SER A 5 -9.70 -10.10 13.80
C SER A 5 -8.48 -9.20 13.63
N ALA A 6 -7.26 -9.76 13.65
CA ALA A 6 -6.05 -8.98 13.41
C ALA A 6 -5.97 -8.45 11.98
N ALA A 7 -6.44 -9.23 10.98
CA ALA A 7 -6.51 -8.76 9.59
C ALA A 7 -7.46 -7.56 9.44
N ILE A 8 -8.60 -7.55 10.12
CA ILE A 8 -9.55 -6.42 10.15
C ILE A 8 -8.88 -5.17 10.72
N GLU A 9 -8.11 -5.30 11.80
CA GLU A 9 -7.39 -4.16 12.38
C GLU A 9 -6.39 -3.55 11.38
N TRP A 10 -5.62 -4.38 10.69
CA TRP A 10 -4.69 -3.91 9.63
C TRP A 10 -5.42 -3.24 8.47
N LEU A 11 -6.53 -3.82 8.00
CA LEU A 11 -7.35 -3.21 6.95
C LEU A 11 -7.97 -1.88 7.40
N SER A 12 -8.35 -1.75 8.68
CA SER A 12 -8.82 -0.47 9.22
C SER A 12 -7.75 0.61 9.14
N PHE A 13 -6.48 0.27 9.42
CA PHE A 13 -5.38 1.22 9.24
C PHE A 13 -5.12 1.52 7.76
N ALA A 14 -5.13 0.50 6.90
CA ALA A 14 -4.92 0.69 5.46
C ALA A 14 -5.98 1.62 4.84
N TYR A 15 -7.25 1.47 5.26
CA TYR A 15 -8.35 2.31 4.80
C TYR A 15 -8.13 3.78 5.18
N LYS A 16 -7.62 4.07 6.39
CA LYS A 16 -7.35 5.44 6.82
C LYS A 16 -6.28 6.13 5.98
N ASP A 17 -5.21 5.44 5.62
CA ASP A 17 -4.18 6.04 4.75
C ASP A 17 -4.68 6.20 3.31
N LEU A 18 -5.50 5.26 2.82
CA LEU A 18 -6.12 5.37 1.51
C LEU A 18 -7.11 6.55 1.45
N GLU A 19 -7.90 6.75 2.51
CA GLU A 19 -8.80 7.90 2.65
C GLU A 19 -8.01 9.22 2.71
N GLU A 20 -6.89 9.27 3.43
CA GLU A 20 -5.98 10.42 3.44
C GLU A 20 -5.47 10.74 2.02
N ALA A 21 -5.00 9.75 1.28
CA ALA A 21 -4.52 9.93 -0.09
C ALA A 21 -5.62 10.50 -1.02
N VAL A 22 -6.86 10.01 -0.89
CA VAL A 22 -8.01 10.50 -1.66
C VAL A 22 -8.34 11.94 -1.30
N LEU A 23 -8.38 12.29 -0.01
CA LEU A 23 -8.66 13.66 0.44
C LEU A 23 -7.59 14.66 -0.03
N LEU A 24 -6.31 14.26 0.00
CA LEU A 24 -5.21 15.10 -0.48
C LEU A 24 -5.29 15.34 -1.99
N ASP A 25 -5.62 14.32 -2.79
CA ASP A 25 -5.79 14.45 -4.25
C ASP A 25 -6.98 15.36 -4.59
N GLN A 26 -8.11 15.23 -3.88
CA GLN A 26 -9.30 16.08 -4.08
C GLN A 26 -9.03 17.58 -3.87
N HIS A 27 -8.07 17.91 -3.01
CA HIS A 27 -7.67 19.28 -2.73
C HIS A 27 -6.39 19.70 -3.45
N ASP A 28 -5.90 18.90 -4.40
CA ASP A 28 -4.72 19.19 -5.22
C ASP A 28 -3.43 19.41 -4.40
N PHE A 29 -3.31 18.74 -3.24
CA PHE A 29 -2.22 18.96 -2.28
C PHE A 29 -1.13 17.89 -2.32
N TYR A 30 0.13 18.35 -2.24
CA TYR A 30 1.34 17.59 -1.85
C TYR A 30 1.40 16.15 -2.40
N THR A 31 1.77 15.98 -3.66
CA THR A 31 1.81 14.65 -4.30
C THR A 31 2.79 13.68 -3.64
N ASP A 32 3.84 14.19 -2.98
CA ASP A 32 4.74 13.43 -2.13
C ASP A 32 4.02 12.80 -0.92
N LYS A 33 3.10 13.54 -0.29
CA LYS A 33 2.27 13.03 0.81
C LYS A 33 1.27 12.00 0.32
N ILE A 34 0.65 12.24 -0.83
CA ILE A 34 -0.22 11.23 -1.46
C ILE A 34 0.57 9.93 -1.70
N GLY A 35 1.76 10.02 -2.30
CA GLY A 35 2.62 8.85 -2.53
C GLY A 35 2.99 8.11 -1.24
N PHE A 36 3.27 8.84 -0.17
CA PHE A 36 3.54 8.26 1.16
C PHE A 36 2.32 7.50 1.71
N SER A 37 1.14 8.11 1.71
CA SER A 37 -0.09 7.49 2.23
C SER A 37 -0.48 6.26 1.41
N LEU A 38 -0.27 6.27 0.08
CA LEU A 38 -0.49 5.10 -0.78
C LEU A 38 0.49 3.94 -0.48
N GLN A 39 1.75 4.24 -0.22
CA GLN A 39 2.71 3.21 0.22
C GLN A 39 2.28 2.61 1.56
N GLN A 40 1.87 3.43 2.52
CA GLN A 40 1.42 2.96 3.84
C GLN A 40 0.14 2.12 3.75
N ALA A 41 -0.84 2.56 2.96
CA ALA A 41 -2.06 1.82 2.70
C ALA A 41 -1.74 0.43 2.13
N SER A 42 -0.86 0.37 1.12
CA SER A 42 -0.43 -0.88 0.50
C SER A 42 0.33 -1.78 1.48
N GLU A 43 1.21 -1.22 2.30
CA GLU A 43 1.96 -1.99 3.31
C GLU A 43 1.03 -2.66 4.32
N LYS A 44 0.06 -1.91 4.83
CA LYS A 44 -0.91 -2.40 5.83
C LYS A 44 -1.87 -3.42 5.22
N CYS A 45 -2.24 -3.24 3.96
CA CYS A 45 -2.95 -4.24 3.16
C CYS A 45 -2.17 -5.57 3.12
N LEU A 46 -0.90 -5.57 2.72
CA LEU A 46 -0.09 -6.79 2.70
C LEU A 46 0.02 -7.39 4.11
N LYS A 47 0.24 -6.57 5.15
CA LYS A 47 0.29 -7.04 6.54
C LYS A 47 -1.01 -7.64 7.05
N ALA A 48 -2.17 -7.24 6.52
CA ALA A 48 -3.44 -7.89 6.79
C ALA A 48 -3.44 -9.36 6.30
N VAL A 49 -2.84 -9.63 5.15
CA VAL A 49 -2.67 -11.01 4.63
C VAL A 49 -1.77 -11.83 5.57
N PHE A 50 -0.66 -11.25 6.04
CA PHE A 50 0.20 -11.95 7.01
C PHE A 50 -0.54 -12.27 8.30
N ALA A 51 -1.31 -11.32 8.83
CA ALA A 51 -2.12 -11.52 10.01
C ALA A 51 -3.17 -12.62 9.79
N TYR A 52 -3.88 -12.58 8.67
CA TYR A 52 -4.83 -13.61 8.28
C TYR A 52 -4.17 -14.99 8.23
N GLU A 53 -2.99 -15.12 7.60
CA GLU A 53 -2.26 -16.38 7.52
C GLU A 53 -1.56 -16.82 8.84
N ASN A 54 -1.74 -16.07 9.94
CA ASN A 54 -0.99 -16.23 11.19
C ASN A 54 0.54 -16.25 10.99
N LYS A 55 1.03 -15.56 9.95
CA LYS A 55 2.46 -15.38 9.70
C LYS A 55 3.01 -14.27 10.60
N LYS A 56 4.28 -14.41 10.99
CA LYS A 56 4.98 -13.34 11.72
C LYS A 56 5.11 -12.13 10.82
N ILE A 57 4.55 -11.00 11.25
CA ILE A 57 4.69 -9.73 10.54
C ILE A 57 6.13 -9.25 10.72
N THR A 58 6.88 -9.21 9.62
CA THR A 58 8.24 -8.66 9.59
C THR A 58 8.18 -7.13 9.71
N LYS A 59 9.17 -6.53 10.38
CA LYS A 59 9.30 -5.06 10.48
C LYS A 59 10.01 -4.50 9.25
N VAL A 60 9.66 -5.01 8.09
CA VAL A 60 10.15 -4.54 6.80
C VAL A 60 9.09 -3.60 6.22
N HIS A 61 9.53 -2.50 5.64
CA HIS A 61 8.69 -1.49 4.98
C HIS A 61 8.78 -1.59 3.44
N ASP A 62 9.58 -2.52 2.93
CA ASP A 62 9.68 -2.79 1.50
C ASP A 62 8.47 -3.60 1.03
N LEU A 63 7.65 -2.99 0.18
CA LEU A 63 6.45 -3.62 -0.37
C LEU A 63 6.74 -4.82 -1.28
N VAL A 64 7.87 -4.82 -1.99
CA VAL A 64 8.25 -5.91 -2.90
C VAL A 64 8.66 -7.13 -2.10
N GLU A 65 9.42 -6.94 -1.02
CA GLU A 65 9.76 -8.03 -0.08
C GLU A 65 8.50 -8.63 0.55
N LEU A 66 7.58 -7.78 1.03
CA LEU A 66 6.32 -8.24 1.61
C LEU A 66 5.45 -9.00 0.59
N LEU A 67 5.37 -8.53 -0.65
CA LEU A 67 4.63 -9.17 -1.73
C LEU A 67 5.20 -10.55 -2.07
N ALA A 68 6.53 -10.68 -2.14
CA ALA A 68 7.20 -11.95 -2.43
C ALA A 68 6.90 -13.05 -1.39
N GLU A 69 6.73 -12.69 -0.12
CA GLU A 69 6.40 -13.64 0.96
C GLU A 69 4.95 -14.17 0.91
N ILE A 70 4.07 -13.52 0.12
CA ILE A 70 2.66 -13.86 -0.04
C ILE A 70 2.27 -14.12 -1.50
N ASP A 71 3.24 -14.42 -2.38
CA ASP A 71 3.01 -14.70 -3.80
C ASP A 71 1.97 -15.81 -4.05
N ASN A 72 1.86 -16.75 -3.11
CA ASN A 72 0.88 -17.82 -3.15
C ASN A 72 -0.58 -17.34 -2.95
N ILE A 73 -0.80 -16.07 -2.58
CA ILE A 73 -2.10 -15.45 -2.31
C ILE A 73 -2.35 -14.30 -3.28
N LEU A 74 -1.35 -13.43 -3.45
CA LEU A 74 -1.35 -12.33 -4.40
C LEU A 74 -0.22 -12.57 -5.40
N LYS A 75 -0.56 -12.81 -6.66
CA LYS A 75 0.45 -13.05 -7.69
C LYS A 75 1.41 -11.87 -7.77
N PHE A 76 2.69 -12.13 -7.56
CA PHE A 76 3.74 -11.14 -7.50
C PHE A 76 3.78 -10.27 -8.76
N ASP A 77 3.70 -10.90 -9.94
CA ASP A 77 3.77 -10.22 -11.23
C ASP A 77 2.66 -9.19 -11.44
N ASP A 78 1.50 -9.38 -10.82
CA ASP A 78 0.35 -8.47 -10.96
C ASP A 78 0.57 -7.15 -10.21
N TYR A 79 1.42 -7.14 -9.16
CA TYR A 79 1.57 -6.00 -8.25
C TYR A 79 3.00 -5.45 -8.14
N VAL A 80 4.03 -6.17 -8.57
CA VAL A 80 5.45 -5.79 -8.37
C VAL A 80 5.79 -4.40 -8.91
N GLU A 81 5.26 -4.03 -10.08
CA GLU A 81 5.52 -2.71 -10.68
C GLU A 81 4.98 -1.59 -9.78
N MET A 82 3.76 -1.76 -9.27
CA MET A 82 3.12 -0.82 -8.36
C MET A 82 3.91 -0.71 -7.05
N MET A 83 4.25 -1.85 -6.44
CA MET A 83 4.99 -1.89 -5.17
C MET A 83 6.35 -1.20 -5.28
N THR A 84 7.07 -1.45 -6.38
CA THR A 84 8.37 -0.80 -6.65
C THR A 84 8.24 0.72 -6.72
N ARG A 85 7.18 1.22 -7.37
CA ARG A 85 6.94 2.65 -7.54
C ARG A 85 6.56 3.32 -6.22
N LEU A 86 5.68 2.69 -5.44
CA LEU A 86 5.27 3.19 -4.13
C LEU A 86 6.43 3.23 -3.12
N ASN A 87 7.33 2.23 -3.13
CA ASN A 87 8.58 2.27 -2.35
C ASN A 87 9.42 3.51 -2.72
N GLY A 88 9.54 3.82 -4.01
CA GLY A 88 10.24 5.01 -4.48
C GLY A 88 9.64 6.32 -3.95
N PHE A 89 8.30 6.44 -3.94
CA PHE A 89 7.61 7.62 -3.42
C PHE A 89 7.82 7.81 -1.92
N TYR A 90 7.80 6.73 -1.15
CA TYR A 90 8.05 6.76 0.30
C TYR A 90 9.45 7.28 0.63
N ILE A 91 10.47 6.89 -0.14
CA ILE A 91 11.83 7.41 0.04
C ILE A 91 11.87 8.91 -0.28
N ALA A 92 11.24 9.32 -1.39
CA ALA A 92 11.21 10.70 -1.84
C ALA A 92 10.48 11.65 -0.88
N SER A 93 9.44 11.17 -0.18
CA SER A 93 8.70 12.00 0.79
C SER A 93 9.49 12.28 2.08
N ARG A 94 10.60 11.57 2.32
CA ARG A 94 11.41 11.69 3.55
C ARG A 94 12.72 12.44 3.37
N TYR A 95 13.22 12.53 2.14
CA TYR A 95 14.49 13.18 1.83
C TYR A 95 14.32 14.14 0.65
N PRO A 96 15.06 15.25 0.60
CA PRO A 96 15.09 16.13 -0.57
C PRO A 96 15.73 15.38 -1.74
N MET A 97 14.90 14.61 -2.45
CA MET A 97 15.25 13.82 -3.61
C MET A 97 14.86 14.57 -4.89
N PRO A 98 15.49 14.24 -6.03
CA PRO A 98 15.09 14.81 -7.31
C PRO A 98 13.60 14.61 -7.61
N VAL A 99 12.96 15.59 -8.26
CA VAL A 99 11.52 15.61 -8.60
C VAL A 99 11.07 14.34 -9.34
N ILE A 100 11.97 13.66 -10.04
CA ILE A 100 11.71 12.36 -10.70
C ILE A 100 11.23 11.24 -9.78
N PHE A 101 11.41 11.36 -8.46
CA PHE A 101 10.94 10.38 -7.47
C PHE A 101 9.62 10.79 -6.79
N SER A 102 9.12 12.00 -7.05
CA SER A 102 7.79 12.43 -6.60
C SER A 102 6.77 12.08 -7.68
N PRO A 103 5.59 11.54 -7.32
CA PRO A 103 4.56 11.26 -8.32
C PRO A 103 3.99 12.56 -8.89
N SER A 104 3.66 12.55 -10.18
CA SER A 104 2.79 13.57 -10.78
C SER A 104 1.35 13.40 -10.30
N LYS A 105 0.51 14.42 -10.50
CA LYS A 105 -0.93 14.35 -10.16
C LYS A 105 -1.68 13.26 -10.95
N GLU A 106 -1.27 13.00 -12.18
CA GLU A 106 -1.83 11.93 -13.00
C GLU A 106 -1.42 10.57 -12.43
N GLN A 107 -0.16 10.44 -12.00
CA GLN A 107 0.33 9.23 -11.37
C GLN A 107 -0.37 8.97 -10.02
N THR A 108 -0.57 9.99 -9.17
CA THR A 108 -1.27 9.81 -7.89
C THR A 108 -2.66 9.22 -8.08
N LYS A 109 -3.43 9.72 -9.05
CA LYS A 109 -4.76 9.19 -9.38
C LYS A 109 -4.72 7.72 -9.80
N VAL A 110 -3.78 7.35 -10.66
CA VAL A 110 -3.60 5.96 -11.08
C VAL A 110 -3.28 5.07 -9.87
N TYR A 111 -2.38 5.49 -8.98
CA TYR A 111 -2.02 4.69 -7.81
C TYR A 111 -3.07 4.68 -6.71
N ILE A 112 -3.92 5.70 -6.59
CA ILE A 112 -5.12 5.67 -5.75
C ILE A 112 -6.04 4.54 -6.21
N ILE A 113 -6.36 4.48 -7.50
CA ILE A 113 -7.24 3.44 -8.07
C ILE A 113 -6.64 2.05 -7.84
N LYS A 114 -5.35 1.85 -8.17
CA LYS A 114 -4.68 0.56 -7.95
C LYS A 114 -4.64 0.16 -6.46
N THR A 115 -4.45 1.12 -5.55
CA THR A 115 -4.48 0.86 -4.10
C THR A 115 -5.88 0.51 -3.61
N GLN A 116 -6.93 1.12 -4.17
CA GLN A 116 -8.32 0.75 -3.90
C GLN A 116 -8.62 -0.67 -4.37
N GLU A 117 -8.18 -1.05 -5.58
CA GLU A 117 -8.32 -2.40 -6.11
C GLU A 117 -7.60 -3.44 -5.23
N LEU A 118 -6.38 -3.13 -4.80
CA LEU A 118 -5.61 -3.96 -3.86
C LEU A 118 -6.36 -4.13 -2.53
N TYR A 119 -6.89 -3.04 -1.97
CA TYR A 119 -7.62 -3.05 -0.71
C TYR A 119 -8.86 -3.95 -0.78
N GLU A 120 -9.70 -3.78 -1.81
CA GLU A 120 -10.89 -4.63 -1.97
C GLU A 120 -10.51 -6.09 -2.26
N THR A 121 -9.45 -6.34 -3.02
CA THR A 121 -8.93 -7.69 -3.25
C THR A 121 -8.56 -8.37 -1.93
N ILE A 122 -7.77 -7.72 -1.08
CA ILE A 122 -7.32 -8.29 0.19
C ILE A 122 -8.47 -8.43 1.18
N LYS A 123 -9.37 -7.44 1.21
CA LYS A 123 -10.59 -7.51 2.02
C LYS A 123 -11.41 -8.75 1.68
N ASN A 124 -11.59 -9.08 0.40
CA ASN A 124 -12.30 -10.29 -0.05
C ASN A 124 -11.54 -11.60 0.26
N ILE A 125 -10.22 -11.54 0.42
CA ILE A 125 -9.40 -12.70 0.82
C ILE A 125 -9.53 -12.93 2.33
N CYS A 126 -9.52 -11.87 3.13
CA CYS A 126 -9.46 -11.96 4.58
C CYS A 126 -10.82 -12.06 5.28
N LEU A 127 -11.91 -11.59 4.66
CA LEU A 127 -13.26 -11.49 5.22
C LEU A 127 -14.27 -12.30 4.40
#